data_AF-W6ANX5-F1
#
_entry.id   AF-W6ANX5-F1
#
_cell.length_a   1.000
_cell.length_b   1.000
_cell.length_c   1.000
_cell.angle_alpha   90.00
_cell.angle_beta   90.00
_cell.angle_gamma   90.00
#
_symmetry.space_group_name_H-M   'P 1'
#
loop_
_entity.id
_entity.type
_entity.pdbx_description
1 polymer ?
#
loop_
_entity_poly.entity_id
_entity_poly.type
_entity_poly.pdbx_seq_one_letter_code
_entity_poly.pdbx_strand_id
1 'polypeptide(L)'
;MAPRTLLLLLSAALALTETRAGSHSLRYFGTAVSRPGHGEPRFIYVGYVDDTQFARFDSDAASPRAEPRAPWVEQEGPEYWEEQTGLAKARAQTDRVDLGTLLRYYNQSEGGRLRRQGLHRPERGPALLDRRGHGGSEHPAQVGGGR
;
A
#
# COMPACT_ATOMS: atom_id res chain seq x y z
N MET A 1 -1.12 -54.23 -7.30
CA MET A 1 -1.70 -53.43 -6.20
C MET A 1 -1.21 -51.98 -6.12
N ALA A 2 -0.13 -51.56 -6.81
CA ALA A 2 0.45 -50.21 -6.67
C ALA A 2 -0.21 -48.99 -7.40
N PRO A 3 -0.95 -49.12 -8.53
CA PRO A 3 -1.29 -47.95 -9.34
C PRO A 3 -2.42 -47.08 -8.75
N ARG A 4 -3.37 -47.70 -8.03
CA ARG A 4 -4.49 -46.97 -7.40
C ARG A 4 -4.04 -46.11 -6.21
N THR A 5 -3.09 -46.61 -5.42
CA THR A 5 -2.56 -45.90 -4.26
C THR A 5 -1.79 -44.65 -4.69
N LEU A 6 -1.02 -44.74 -5.77
CA LEU A 6 -0.30 -43.60 -6.33
C LEU A 6 -1.26 -42.53 -6.85
N LEU A 7 -2.34 -42.93 -7.53
CA LEU A 7 -3.36 -42.02 -8.02
C LEU A 7 -4.07 -41.29 -6.87
N LEU A 8 -4.41 -42.00 -5.80
CA LEU A 8 -5.06 -41.43 -4.62
C LEU A 8 -4.13 -40.44 -3.88
N LEU A 9 -2.84 -40.75 -3.79
CA LEU A 9 -1.86 -39.84 -3.20
C LEU A 9 -1.66 -38.58 -4.06
N LEU A 10 -1.62 -38.73 -5.38
CA LEU A 10 -1.55 -37.60 -6.31
C LEU A 10 -2.83 -36.76 -6.27
N SER A 11 -4.01 -37.37 -6.22
CA SER A 11 -5.29 -36.68 -6.08
C SER A 11 -5.41 -35.97 -4.73
N ALA A 12 -4.94 -36.59 -3.64
CA ALA A 12 -4.91 -35.97 -2.32
C ALA A 12 -3.93 -34.80 -2.27
N ALA A 13 -2.74 -34.93 -2.86
CA ALA A 13 -1.77 -33.84 -2.96
C ALA A 13 -2.31 -32.68 -3.82
N LEU A 14 -3.00 -32.98 -4.92
CA LEU A 14 -3.60 -31.99 -5.81
C LEU A 14 -4.79 -31.26 -5.16
N ALA A 15 -5.63 -31.99 -4.42
CA ALA A 15 -6.72 -31.40 -3.64
C ALA A 15 -6.19 -30.49 -2.51
N LEU A 16 -5.05 -30.84 -1.90
CA LEU A 16 -4.38 -30.01 -0.90
C LEU A 16 -3.78 -28.73 -1.50
N THR A 17 -3.37 -28.75 -2.78
CA THR A 17 -2.92 -27.54 -3.48
C THR A 17 -4.07 -26.64 -3.93
N GLU A 18 -5.18 -27.23 -4.40
CA GLU A 18 -6.38 -26.50 -4.85
C GLU A 18 -7.10 -25.77 -3.69
N THR A 19 -7.02 -26.32 -2.47
CA THR A 19 -7.65 -25.72 -1.26
C THR A 19 -6.85 -24.56 -0.66
N ARG A 20 -5.72 -24.19 -1.24
CA ARG A 20 -4.86 -23.08 -0.78
C ARG A 20 -5.03 -21.80 -1.61
N ALA A 21 -6.14 -21.63 -2.31
CA ALA A 21 -6.49 -20.32 -2.89
C ALA A 21 -7.21 -19.49 -1.82
N GLY A 22 -6.44 -18.91 -0.89
CA GLY A 22 -6.96 -17.89 0.02
C GLY A 22 -7.32 -16.61 -0.72
N SER A 23 -8.26 -15.82 -0.19
CA SER A 23 -8.49 -14.46 -0.69
C SER A 23 -7.25 -13.61 -0.42
N HIS A 24 -6.80 -12.87 -1.43
CA HIS A 24 -5.67 -11.94 -1.33
C HIS A 24 -6.16 -10.49 -1.35
N SER A 25 -5.50 -9.61 -0.59
CA SER A 25 -5.84 -8.19 -0.52
C SER A 25 -4.66 -7.29 -0.90
N LEU A 26 -4.91 -6.26 -1.71
CA LEU A 26 -3.94 -5.22 -2.02
C LEU A 26 -4.36 -3.91 -1.34
N ARG A 27 -3.48 -3.35 -0.51
CA ARG A 27 -3.78 -2.14 0.30
C ARG A 27 -2.64 -1.14 0.20
N TYR A 28 -2.96 0.13 0.00
CA TYR A 28 -1.97 1.20 0.12
C TYR A 28 -2.41 2.27 1.11
N PHE A 29 -1.49 2.72 1.94
CA PHE A 29 -1.75 3.71 2.98
C PHE A 29 -0.85 4.92 2.80
N GLY A 30 -1.45 6.10 2.74
CA GLY A 30 -0.75 7.38 2.86
C GLY A 30 -0.92 7.94 4.26
N THR A 31 0.16 8.44 4.86
CA THR A 31 0.14 9.18 6.12
C THR A 31 0.93 10.47 5.96
N ALA A 32 0.27 11.60 6.20
CA ALA A 32 0.91 12.91 6.29
C ALA A 32 0.90 13.41 7.74
N VAL A 33 2.01 13.95 8.21
CA VAL A 33 2.14 14.51 9.55
C VAL A 33 2.71 15.92 9.45
N SER A 34 1.95 16.91 9.92
CA SER A 34 2.43 18.29 9.97
C SER A 34 3.61 18.41 10.94
N ARG A 35 4.54 19.30 10.63
CA ARG A 35 5.72 19.57 11.47
C ARG A 35 5.82 21.07 11.75
N PRO A 36 5.02 21.57 12.69
CA PRO A 36 5.02 22.99 13.01
C PRO A 36 6.42 23.45 13.41
N GLY A 37 6.92 24.54 12.82
CA GLY A 37 8.28 25.06 13.04
C GLY A 37 9.43 24.26 12.40
N HIS A 38 9.16 23.12 11.74
CA HIS A 38 10.20 22.22 11.19
C HIS A 38 10.00 21.91 9.70
N GLY A 39 9.35 22.81 8.96
CA GLY A 39 9.22 22.75 7.50
C GLY A 39 7.98 22.00 7.00
N GLU A 40 8.10 21.41 5.81
CA GLU A 40 6.96 20.75 5.15
C GLU A 40 6.48 19.50 5.93
N PRO A 41 5.18 19.15 5.85
CA PRO A 41 4.69 17.90 6.42
C PRO A 41 5.46 16.69 5.90
N ARG A 42 5.76 15.73 6.78
CA ARG A 42 6.34 14.45 6.36
C ARG A 42 5.23 13.58 5.80
N PHE A 43 5.44 13.02 4.63
CA PHE A 43 4.54 12.07 3.99
C PHE A 43 5.20 10.70 3.86
N ILE A 44 4.47 9.66 4.27
CA ILE A 44 4.86 8.26 4.11
C ILE A 44 3.76 7.55 3.33
N TYR A 45 4.16 6.79 2.31
CA TYR A 45 3.27 5.93 1.53
C TYR A 45 3.77 4.49 1.57
N VAL A 46 2.88 3.54 1.82
CA VAL A 46 3.22 2.11 1.93
C VAL A 46 2.21 1.25 1.20
N GLY A 47 2.69 0.20 0.53
CA GLY A 47 1.87 -0.81 -0.14
C GLY A 47 2.02 -2.18 0.51
N TYR A 48 0.91 -2.89 0.66
CA TYR A 48 0.81 -4.23 1.23
C TYR A 48 0.06 -5.18 0.29
N VAL A 49 0.59 -6.39 0.13
CA VAL A 49 -0.17 -7.56 -0.35
C VAL A 49 -0.37 -8.45 0.85
N ASP A 50 -1.63 -8.70 1.20
CA ASP A 50 -2.03 -9.27 2.49
C ASP A 50 -1.33 -8.49 3.60
N ASP A 51 -0.60 -9.16 4.49
CA ASP A 51 0.11 -8.51 5.58
C ASP A 51 1.60 -8.27 5.28
N THR A 52 2.02 -8.43 4.01
CA THR A 52 3.39 -8.24 3.57
C THR A 52 3.57 -6.88 2.90
N GLN A 53 4.39 -6.01 3.51
CA GLN A 53 4.78 -4.75 2.90
C GLN A 53 5.67 -5.01 1.68
N PHE A 54 5.34 -4.41 0.55
CA PHE A 54 6.12 -4.55 -0.69
C PHE A 54 6.61 -3.22 -1.26
N ALA A 55 6.00 -2.10 -0.89
CA ALA A 55 6.40 -0.78 -1.35
C ALA A 55 6.49 0.21 -0.20
N ARG A 56 7.42 1.15 -0.28
CA ARG A 56 7.54 2.30 0.64
C ARG A 56 8.04 3.54 -0.10
N PHE A 57 7.45 4.68 0.20
CA PHE A 57 7.98 6.01 -0.10
C PHE A 57 8.03 6.82 1.19
N ASP A 58 9.07 7.64 1.34
CA ASP A 58 9.25 8.56 2.48
C ASP A 58 9.71 9.91 1.95
N SER A 59 8.94 10.98 2.21
CA SER A 59 9.27 12.32 1.72
C SER A 59 10.54 12.90 2.34
N ASP A 60 10.95 12.39 3.50
CA ASP A 60 12.14 12.84 4.22
C ASP A 60 13.42 12.09 3.77
N ALA A 61 13.31 11.12 2.86
CA ALA A 61 14.48 10.46 2.32
C ALA A 61 15.35 11.47 1.53
N ALA A 62 16.67 11.28 1.52
CA ALA A 62 17.58 12.17 0.77
C ALA A 62 17.27 12.21 -0.74
N SER A 63 16.76 11.12 -1.29
CA SER A 63 16.22 11.04 -2.65
C SER A 63 14.85 10.36 -2.58
N PRO A 64 13.75 11.12 -2.40
CA PRO A 64 12.41 10.54 -2.23
C PRO A 64 11.96 9.80 -3.49
N ARG A 65 11.87 8.48 -3.37
CA ARG A 65 11.40 7.55 -4.38
C ARG A 65 10.63 6.39 -3.74
N ALA A 66 9.75 5.77 -4.51
CA ALA A 66 9.11 4.53 -4.12
C ALA A 66 10.14 3.40 -4.23
N GLU A 67 10.22 2.56 -3.21
CA GLU A 67 11.22 1.51 -3.08
C GLU A 67 10.57 0.15 -2.80
N PRO A 68 11.12 -0.93 -3.35
CA PRO A 68 10.71 -2.29 -3.03
C PRO A 68 11.01 -2.60 -1.56
N ARG A 69 10.12 -3.38 -0.94
CA ARG A 69 10.24 -3.90 0.43
C ARG A 69 10.06 -5.40 0.53
N ALA A 70 9.88 -6.07 -0.61
CA ALA A 70 9.82 -7.53 -0.71
C ALA A 70 10.54 -8.00 -1.99
N PRO A 71 11.27 -9.14 -1.95
CA PRO A 71 12.06 -9.60 -3.09
C PRO A 71 11.25 -9.83 -4.38
N TRP A 72 10.00 -10.27 -4.24
CA TRP A 72 9.15 -10.59 -5.39
C TRP A 72 8.72 -9.36 -6.21
N VAL A 73 8.87 -8.15 -5.67
CA VAL A 73 8.52 -6.92 -6.39
C VAL A 73 9.73 -6.25 -7.05
N GLU A 74 10.94 -6.74 -6.77
CA GLU A 74 12.17 -6.20 -7.38
C GLU A 74 12.24 -6.46 -8.89
N GLN A 75 11.48 -7.43 -9.40
CA GLN A 75 11.34 -7.71 -10.83
C GLN A 75 10.51 -6.66 -11.60
N GLU A 76 9.80 -5.75 -10.90
CA GLU A 76 9.08 -4.67 -11.56
C GLU A 76 10.06 -3.66 -12.19
N GLY A 77 9.74 -3.21 -13.40
CA GLY A 77 10.59 -2.31 -14.17
C GLY A 77 10.72 -0.90 -13.58
N PRO A 78 11.73 -0.12 -14.02
CA PRO A 78 11.92 1.25 -13.55
C PRO A 78 10.70 2.14 -13.80
N GLU A 79 9.95 1.90 -14.87
CA GLU A 79 8.74 2.66 -15.23
C GLU A 79 7.66 2.55 -14.14
N TYR A 80 7.50 1.35 -13.56
CA TYR A 80 6.57 1.13 -12.44
C TYR A 80 6.98 1.96 -11.21
N TRP A 81 8.27 1.94 -10.87
CA TRP A 81 8.77 2.67 -9.71
C TRP A 81 8.74 4.19 -9.90
N GLU A 82 8.95 4.67 -11.13
CA GLU A 82 8.78 6.07 -11.49
C GLU A 82 7.32 6.50 -11.36
N GLU A 83 6.37 5.71 -11.85
CA GLU A 83 4.93 5.95 -11.70
C GLU A 83 4.53 6.01 -10.21
N GLN A 84 4.91 5.00 -9.42
CA GLN A 84 4.59 4.97 -7.98
C GLN A 84 5.24 6.15 -7.24
N THR A 85 6.44 6.57 -7.64
CA THR A 85 7.10 7.75 -7.09
C THR A 85 6.32 9.03 -7.42
N GLY A 86 5.86 9.17 -8.66
CA GLY A 86 5.03 10.30 -9.11
C GLY A 86 3.73 10.40 -8.32
N LEU A 87 3.01 9.28 -8.17
CA LEU A 87 1.78 9.20 -7.39
C LEU A 87 2.00 9.58 -5.92
N ALA A 88 3.07 9.05 -5.30
CA ALA A 88 3.39 9.37 -3.92
C ALA A 88 3.73 10.86 -3.71
N LYS A 89 4.49 11.46 -4.64
CA LYS A 89 4.80 12.91 -4.61
C LYS A 89 3.56 13.77 -4.81
N ALA A 90 2.69 13.41 -5.75
CA ALA A 90 1.42 14.12 -5.97
C ALA A 90 0.55 14.08 -4.71
N ARG A 91 0.42 12.90 -4.08
CA ARG A 91 -0.35 12.76 -2.83
C ARG A 91 0.26 13.54 -1.67
N ALA A 92 1.58 13.54 -1.53
CA ALA A 92 2.27 14.35 -0.53
C ALA A 92 1.92 15.85 -0.66
N GLN A 93 1.88 16.36 -1.90
CA GLN A 93 1.54 17.75 -2.17
C GLN A 93 0.07 18.06 -1.85
N THR A 94 -0.86 17.18 -2.20
CA THR A 94 -2.28 17.33 -1.81
C THR A 94 -2.44 17.34 -0.30
N ASP A 95 -1.81 16.39 0.41
CA ASP A 95 -1.90 16.32 1.86
C ASP A 95 -1.24 17.51 2.55
N ARG A 96 -0.18 18.10 1.96
CA ARG A 96 0.41 19.35 2.45
C ARG A 96 -0.59 20.51 2.41
N VAL A 97 -1.29 20.69 1.29
CA VAL A 97 -2.30 21.74 1.14
C VAL A 97 -3.45 21.53 2.11
N ASP A 98 -3.91 20.29 2.24
CA ASP A 98 -5.02 19.95 3.11
C ASP A 98 -4.67 20.12 4.59
N LEU A 99 -3.46 19.72 5.01
CA LEU A 99 -2.98 19.99 6.38
C LEU A 99 -2.84 21.49 6.66
N GLY A 100 -2.35 22.28 5.70
CA GLY A 100 -2.28 23.74 5.84
C GLY A 100 -3.66 24.38 5.98
N THR A 101 -4.64 23.88 5.22
CA THR A 101 -6.04 24.32 5.29
C THR A 101 -6.66 23.96 6.64
N LEU A 102 -6.44 22.73 7.12
CA LEU A 102 -6.95 22.26 8.41
C LEU A 102 -6.34 23.05 9.58
N LEU A 103 -5.03 23.31 9.58
CA LEU A 103 -4.39 24.13 10.61
C LEU A 103 -5.02 25.52 10.71
N ARG A 104 -5.27 26.15 9.56
CA ARG A 104 -5.93 27.46 9.49
C ARG A 104 -7.37 27.40 9.98
N TYR A 105 -8.14 26.41 9.54
CA TYR A 105 -9.57 26.29 9.87
C TYR A 105 -9.80 26.11 11.37
N TYR A 106 -8.96 25.32 12.02
CA TYR A 106 -9.05 25.08 13.46
C TYR A 106 -8.31 26.12 14.32
N ASN A 107 -7.87 27.23 13.72
CA ASN A 107 -7.05 28.27 14.38
C ASN A 107 -5.91 27.66 15.22
N GLN A 108 -5.35 26.54 14.78
CA GLN A 108 -4.25 25.92 15.50
C GLN A 108 -3.01 26.77 15.27
N SER A 109 -2.40 27.24 16.36
CA SER A 109 -1.11 27.91 16.30
C SER A 109 -0.05 26.98 15.69
N GLU A 110 1.08 27.55 15.25
CA GLU A 110 2.25 26.82 14.73
C GLU A 110 2.89 25.84 15.75
N GLY A 111 2.18 25.39 16.79
CA GLY A 111 2.58 24.30 17.69
C GLY A 111 1.68 23.05 17.61
N GLY A 112 0.57 23.07 16.87
CA GLY A 112 -0.37 21.93 16.76
C GLY A 112 0.08 20.86 15.75
N ARG A 113 0.22 19.60 16.16
CA ARG A 113 0.56 18.48 15.26
C ARG A 113 -0.72 17.82 14.73
N LEU A 114 -0.97 17.96 13.43
CA LEU A 114 -2.01 17.24 12.69
C LEU A 114 -1.44 16.01 11.98
N ARG A 115 -2.26 14.95 11.92
CA ARG A 115 -1.99 13.73 11.17
C ARG A 115 -3.17 13.43 10.26
N ARG A 116 -2.91 13.26 8.97
CA ARG A 116 -3.88 12.78 7.98
C ARG A 116 -3.48 11.39 7.51
N GLN A 117 -4.46 10.50 7.36
CA GLN A 117 -4.27 9.15 6.84
C GLN A 117 -5.36 8.83 5.82
N GLY A 118 -5.05 7.97 4.85
CA GLY A 118 -6.06 7.43 3.96
C GLY A 118 -5.61 6.17 3.24
N LEU A 119 -6.59 5.34 2.88
CA LEU A 119 -6.40 4.30 1.88
C LEU A 119 -6.31 4.98 0.51
N HIS A 120 -5.22 4.75 -0.20
CA HIS A 120 -5.05 5.19 -1.58
C HIS A 120 -5.14 3.96 -2.46
N ARG A 121 -5.79 4.07 -3.62
CA ARG A 121 -5.74 3.03 -4.64
C ARG A 121 -4.96 3.61 -5.82
N PRO A 122 -3.71 3.20 -6.06
CA PRO A 122 -3.05 3.53 -7.32
C PRO A 122 -3.81 2.88 -8.47
N GLU A 123 -3.74 3.51 -9.65
CA GLU A 123 -4.42 3.02 -10.85
C GLU A 123 -3.91 1.62 -11.25
N ARG A 124 -2.62 1.36 -10.99
CA ARG A 124 -1.96 0.09 -11.28
C ARG A 124 -1.28 -0.53 -10.06
N GLY A 125 -1.58 -1.80 -9.82
CA GLY A 125 -0.85 -2.66 -8.88
C GLY A 125 0.36 -3.35 -9.55
N PRO A 126 1.27 -3.98 -8.79
CA PRO A 126 2.36 -4.76 -9.35
C PRO A 126 1.86 -5.79 -10.38
N ALA A 127 2.54 -5.91 -11.51
CA ALA A 127 2.16 -6.82 -12.59
C ALA A 127 2.14 -8.29 -12.14
N LEU A 128 2.96 -8.65 -11.14
CA LEU A 128 2.96 -10.00 -10.55
C LEU A 128 1.60 -10.38 -9.94
N LEU A 129 0.80 -9.41 -9.48
CA LEU A 129 -0.53 -9.66 -8.92
C LEU A 129 -1.61 -9.86 -10.00
N ASP A 130 -1.42 -9.30 -11.19
CA ASP A 130 -2.34 -9.45 -12.32
C ASP A 130 -2.24 -10.86 -12.95
N ARG A 131 -1.02 -11.42 -12.98
CA ARG A 131 -0.76 -12.75 -13.57
C ARG A 131 -1.37 -13.92 -12.78
N ARG A 132 -1.83 -13.70 -11.55
CA ARG A 132 -2.47 -14.74 -10.71
C ARG A 132 -4.00 -14.77 -10.77
N GLY A 133 -4.65 -13.90 -11.55
CA GLY A 133 -6.08 -14.03 -11.84
C GLY A 133 -6.98 -14.09 -10.61
N HIS A 134 -7.06 -13.01 -9.82
CA HIS A 134 -8.11 -12.85 -8.81
C HIS A 134 -8.69 -11.44 -8.86
N GLY A 135 -9.70 -11.28 -9.71
CA GLY A 135 -10.66 -10.18 -9.63
C GLY A 135 -11.76 -10.54 -8.62
N GLY A 136 -12.08 -9.62 -7.71
CA GLY A 136 -13.19 -9.80 -6.77
C GLY A 136 -13.00 -8.95 -5.52
N SER A 137 -13.38 -7.68 -5.61
CA SER A 137 -13.51 -6.77 -4.47
C SER A 137 -14.75 -7.14 -3.68
N GLU A 138 -14.70 -7.19 -2.35
CA GLU A 138 -15.80 -6.73 -1.49
C GLU A 138 -15.28 -6.17 -0.16
N HIS A 139 -15.97 -5.12 0.30
CA HIS A 139 -16.11 -4.60 1.67
C HIS A 139 -15.55 -3.22 2.08
N PRO A 140 -16.35 -2.49 2.91
CA PRO A 140 -16.51 -1.05 2.82
C PRO A 140 -15.59 -0.25 3.74
N ALA A 141 -15.48 1.04 3.42
CA ALA A 141 -14.79 2.05 4.19
C ALA A 141 -15.27 2.09 5.66
N GLN A 142 -14.35 1.91 6.58
CA GLN A 142 -14.54 2.24 7.99
C GLN A 142 -14.06 3.67 8.23
N VAL A 143 -15.01 4.57 8.51
CA VAL A 143 -14.75 5.90 9.07
C VAL A 143 -14.52 5.73 10.56
N GLY A 144 -13.27 5.86 11.00
CA GLY A 144 -12.92 5.89 12.42
C GLY A 144 -13.32 7.23 13.03
N GLY A 145 -14.48 7.26 13.69
CA GLY A 145 -14.89 8.32 14.60
C GLY A 145 -14.01 8.32 15.85
N GLY A 146 -13.74 9.52 16.36
CA GLY A 146 -12.78 9.75 17.45
C GLY A 146 -13.21 9.21 18.82
N ARG A 147 -12.22 9.25 19.71
CA ARG A 147 -12.39 9.61 21.12
C ARG A 147 -11.27 10.56 21.49
#